data_AF-A0A964CZ51-F1
#
_entry.id   AF-A0A964CZ51-F1
#
_cell.length_a   1.000
_cell.length_b   1.000
_cell.length_c   1.000
_cell.angle_alpha   90.00
_cell.angle_beta   90.00
_cell.angle_gamma   90.00
#
_symmetry.space_group_name_H-M   'P 1'
#
loop_
_entity.id
_entity.type
_entity.pdbx_description
1 polymer ?
#
loop_
_entity_poly.entity_id
_entity_poly.type
_entity_poly.pdbx_seq_one_letter_code
_entity_poly.pdbx_strand_id
1 'polypeptide(L)'
;MIIDYAIGSAILGLNPLPGSMTVTLLVASVLLLKMMRDIGAKWGYPKGQDALAIGGNLFGGLGSFWVAFMAWISMYGLGLFVPFVGGFAVASSLFALTWRVGKATHLYYASGRQMNAAELKEVFDSSQPEGAALFEANIGAIASPPQVTENPIKSLTDDLINGNISQEEFEKKIKDILD
;
A
#
# COMPACT_ATOMS: atom_id res chain seq x y z
N MET A 1 0.62 -3.09 9.75
CA MET A 1 1.50 -3.62 8.66
C MET A 1 1.34 -2.88 7.33
N ILE A 2 0.17 -2.89 6.68
CA ILE A 2 -0.01 -2.18 5.39
C ILE A 2 0.30 -0.68 5.55
N ILE A 3 -0.17 -0.09 6.65
CA ILE A 3 0.08 1.31 7.00
C ILE A 3 1.58 1.63 7.14
N ASP A 4 2.38 0.73 7.72
CA ASP A 4 3.83 0.92 7.89
C ASP A 4 4.53 1.00 6.53
N TYR A 5 4.13 0.12 5.59
CA TYR A 5 4.62 0.17 4.21
C TYR A 5 4.13 1.42 3.47
N ALA A 6 2.88 1.84 3.67
CA ALA A 6 2.33 3.04 3.03
C ALA A 6 3.05 4.31 3.50
N ILE A 7 3.32 4.44 4.80
CA ILE A 7 4.14 5.54 5.36
C ILE A 7 5.56 5.49 4.79
N GLY A 8 6.19 4.32 4.79
CA GLY A 8 7.54 4.15 4.22
C GLY A 8 7.62 4.55 2.75
N SER A 9 6.66 4.12 1.93
CA SER A 9 6.54 4.53 0.53
C SER A 9 6.30 6.04 0.37
N ALA A 10 5.51 6.66 1.27
CA ALA A 10 5.26 8.10 1.24
C ALA A 10 6.52 8.92 1.55
N ILE A 11 7.30 8.49 2.54
CA ILE A 11 8.59 9.11 2.90
C ILE A 11 9.54 9.10 1.70
N LEU A 12 9.57 8.02 0.92
CA LEU A 12 10.37 7.97 -0.33
C LEU A 12 9.91 9.04 -1.34
N GLY A 13 8.62 9.36 -1.38
CA GLY A 13 8.07 10.41 -2.24
C GLY A 13 8.50 11.82 -1.86
N LEU A 14 8.88 12.04 -0.59
CA LEU A 14 9.44 13.31 -0.12
C LEU A 14 10.93 13.48 -0.43
N ASN A 15 11.54 12.56 -1.18
CA ASN A 15 12.96 12.61 -1.52
C ASN A 15 13.31 13.93 -2.24
N PRO A 16 14.16 14.79 -1.64
CA PRO A 16 14.48 16.10 -2.20
C PRO A 16 15.50 16.04 -3.35
N LEU A 17 16.06 14.86 -3.66
CA LEU A 17 17.10 14.71 -4.67
C LEU A 17 16.53 14.85 -6.10
N PRO A 18 16.90 15.90 -6.84
CA PRO A 18 16.45 16.07 -8.23
C PRO A 18 16.93 14.90 -9.11
N GLY A 19 16.07 14.39 -9.99
CA GLY A 19 16.42 13.27 -10.87
C GLY A 19 16.46 11.88 -10.22
N SER A 20 16.15 11.77 -8.92
CA SER A 20 16.11 10.48 -8.20
C SER A 20 14.80 9.70 -8.35
N MET A 21 13.83 10.23 -9.09
CA MET A 21 12.47 9.66 -9.22
C MET A 21 12.48 8.18 -9.63
N THR A 22 13.34 7.79 -10.58
CA THR A 22 13.50 6.39 -11.00
C THR A 22 13.93 5.49 -9.83
N VAL A 23 14.87 5.96 -9.00
CA VAL A 23 15.33 5.22 -7.82
C VAL A 23 14.23 5.15 -6.77
N THR A 24 13.55 6.27 -6.50
CA THR A 24 12.38 6.32 -5.60
C THR A 24 11.31 5.30 -6.01
N LEU A 25 10.94 5.26 -7.28
CA LEU A 25 9.94 4.32 -7.81
C LEU A 25 10.42 2.86 -7.73
N LEU A 26 11.71 2.61 -7.96
CA LEU A 26 12.29 1.27 -7.85
C LEU A 26 12.24 0.78 -6.40
N VAL A 27 12.64 1.61 -5.43
CA VAL A 27 12.58 1.24 -4.01
C VAL A 27 11.13 1.07 -3.56
N ALA A 28 10.22 1.95 -3.97
CA ALA A 28 8.79 1.82 -3.68
C ALA A 28 8.21 0.51 -4.26
N SER A 29 8.63 0.11 -5.46
CA SER A 29 8.23 -1.16 -6.06
C SER A 29 8.70 -2.37 -5.23
N VAL A 30 9.93 -2.33 -4.74
CA VAL A 30 10.46 -3.38 -3.85
C VAL A 30 9.65 -3.44 -2.55
N LEU A 31 9.29 -2.29 -1.97
CA LEU A 31 8.44 -2.22 -0.77
C LEU A 31 7.03 -2.79 -1.02
N LEU A 32 6.40 -2.46 -2.14
CA LEU A 32 5.10 -3.01 -2.54
C LEU A 32 5.13 -4.54 -2.67
N LEU A 33 6.13 -5.08 -3.37
CA LEU A 33 6.32 -6.52 -3.53
C LEU A 33 6.58 -7.20 -2.18
N LYS A 34 7.42 -6.59 -1.34
CA LYS A 34 7.70 -7.10 0.00
C LYS A 34 6.44 -7.10 0.86
N MET A 35 5.64 -6.03 0.82
CA MET A 35 4.37 -5.94 1.54
C MET A 35 3.42 -7.06 1.12
N MET A 36 3.23 -7.29 -0.18
CA MET A 36 2.37 -8.37 -0.68
C MET A 36 2.83 -9.75 -0.19
N ARG A 37 4.14 -9.99 -0.21
CA ARG A 37 4.74 -11.23 0.32
C ARG A 37 4.50 -11.37 1.83
N ASP A 38 4.69 -10.30 2.59
CA ASP A 38 4.49 -10.32 4.05
C ASP A 38 3.01 -10.55 4.41
N ILE A 39 2.07 -10.01 3.62
CA ILE A 39 0.63 -10.32 3.75
C ILE A 39 0.39 -11.82 3.47
N GLY A 40 0.90 -12.34 2.35
CA GLY A 40 0.73 -13.75 2.00
C GLY A 40 1.30 -14.70 3.06
N ALA A 41 2.46 -14.35 3.62
CA ALA A 41 3.11 -15.11 4.69
C ALA A 41 2.25 -15.17 5.96
N LYS A 42 1.57 -14.07 6.33
CA LYS A 42 0.62 -14.05 7.47
C LYS A 42 -0.56 -15.00 7.28
N TRP A 43 -1.01 -15.17 6.03
CA TRP A 43 -2.08 -16.12 5.67
C TRP A 43 -1.57 -17.56 5.45
N GLY A 44 -0.33 -17.87 5.79
CA GLY A 44 0.22 -19.23 5.71
C GLY A 44 0.72 -19.67 4.34
N TYR A 45 0.67 -18.79 3.33
CA TYR A 45 1.28 -19.01 2.02
C TYR A 45 2.76 -18.62 2.09
N PRO A 46 3.71 -19.58 1.94
CA PRO A 46 3.94 -20.33 0.70
C PRO A 46 4.27 -21.82 0.96
N LYS A 47 3.63 -22.45 1.96
CA LYS A 47 4.01 -23.81 2.37
C LYS A 47 3.46 -24.86 1.38
N GLY A 48 4.36 -25.48 0.60
CA GLY A 48 4.07 -26.74 -0.12
C GLY A 48 3.99 -26.69 -1.65
N GLN A 49 4.52 -25.66 -2.32
CA GLN A 49 4.58 -25.62 -3.78
C GLN A 49 5.89 -26.21 -4.33
N ASP A 50 5.79 -27.00 -5.40
CA ASP A 50 6.95 -27.51 -6.15
C ASP A 50 7.79 -26.34 -6.72
N ALA A 51 9.09 -26.51 -6.90
CA ALA A 51 10.02 -25.45 -7.30
C ALA A 51 9.60 -24.75 -8.61
N LEU A 52 9.00 -25.51 -9.55
CA LEU A 52 8.42 -24.99 -10.79
C LEU A 52 7.17 -24.13 -10.56
N ALA A 53 6.31 -24.51 -9.61
CA ALA A 53 5.13 -23.74 -9.24
C ALA A 53 5.52 -22.45 -8.50
N ILE A 54 6.57 -22.49 -7.67
CA ILE A 54 7.16 -21.30 -7.04
C ILE A 54 7.70 -20.36 -8.11
N GLY A 55 8.47 -20.88 -9.07
CA GLY A 55 9.00 -20.09 -10.18
C GLY A 55 7.90 -19.44 -11.01
N GLY A 56 6.90 -20.22 -11.43
CA GLY A 56 5.75 -19.73 -12.19
C GLY A 56 4.96 -18.65 -11.46
N ASN A 57 4.66 -18.84 -10.16
CA ASN A 57 3.97 -17.83 -9.34
C ASN A 57 4.81 -16.57 -9.16
N LEU A 58 6.13 -16.70 -8.99
CA LEU A 58 7.02 -15.56 -8.82
C LEU A 58 7.10 -14.74 -10.10
N PHE A 59 7.37 -15.36 -11.25
CA PHE A 59 7.47 -14.64 -12.52
C PHE A 59 6.12 -14.12 -13.01
N GLY A 60 5.04 -14.89 -12.83
CA GLY A 60 3.68 -14.45 -13.14
C GLY A 60 3.26 -13.27 -12.27
N GLY A 61 3.45 -13.36 -10.95
CA GLY A 61 3.14 -12.29 -10.01
C GLY A 61 3.97 -11.02 -10.25
N LEU A 62 5.28 -11.16 -10.47
CA LEU A 62 6.15 -10.03 -10.81
C LEU A 62 5.76 -9.38 -12.13
N GLY A 63 5.47 -10.18 -13.16
CA GLY A 63 5.04 -9.68 -14.46
C GLY A 63 3.71 -8.92 -14.38
N SER A 64 2.70 -9.50 -13.74
CA SER A 64 1.39 -8.85 -13.52
C SER A 64 1.52 -7.58 -12.69
N PHE A 65 2.34 -7.60 -11.62
CA PHE A 65 2.64 -6.41 -10.83
C PHE A 65 3.24 -5.31 -11.70
N TRP A 66 4.24 -5.62 -12.54
CA TRP A 66 4.91 -4.63 -13.36
C TRP A 66 3.99 -3.98 -14.39
N VAL A 67 3.11 -4.78 -15.01
CA VAL A 67 2.09 -4.27 -15.94
C VAL A 67 1.13 -3.33 -15.21
N ALA A 68 0.61 -3.73 -14.04
CA ALA A 68 -0.31 -2.91 -13.26
C ALA A 68 0.35 -1.62 -12.74
N PHE A 69 1.58 -1.72 -12.26
CA PHE A 69 2.35 -0.58 -11.77
C PHE A 69 2.65 0.43 -12.88
N MET A 70 3.06 -0.04 -14.06
CA MET A 70 3.28 0.83 -15.22
C MET A 70 1.99 1.46 -15.73
N ALA A 71 0.88 0.72 -15.75
CA ALA A 71 -0.43 1.30 -16.08
C ALA A 71 -0.84 2.40 -15.09
N TRP A 72 -0.57 2.20 -13.79
CA TRP A 72 -0.81 3.22 -12.77
C TRP A 72 0.09 4.45 -12.96
N ILE A 73 1.39 4.27 -13.25
CA ILE A 73 2.29 5.37 -13.58
C ILE A 73 1.80 6.11 -14.84
N SER A 74 1.32 5.41 -15.86
CA SER A 74 0.81 6.07 -17.07
C SER A 74 -0.47 6.86 -16.80
N MET A 75 -1.37 6.37 -15.94
CA MET A 75 -2.62 7.08 -15.63
C MET A 75 -2.46 8.23 -14.64
N TYR A 76 -1.70 8.01 -13.56
CA TYR A 76 -1.57 8.96 -12.44
C TYR A 76 -0.22 9.70 -12.46
N GLY A 77 0.81 9.08 -13.02
CA GLY A 77 2.17 9.62 -13.11
C GLY A 77 2.42 10.57 -14.29
N LEU A 78 1.55 10.65 -15.29
CA LEU A 78 1.61 11.74 -16.28
C LEU A 78 1.44 13.12 -15.62
N GLY A 79 0.71 13.19 -14.50
CA GLY A 79 0.71 14.36 -13.62
C GLY A 79 2.09 14.59 -13.00
N LEU A 80 2.73 13.54 -12.45
CA LEU A 80 4.05 13.59 -11.81
C LEU A 80 5.20 14.02 -12.73
N PHE A 81 5.07 13.85 -14.04
CA PHE A 81 6.04 14.34 -15.04
C PHE A 81 5.92 15.83 -15.35
N VAL A 82 4.94 16.52 -14.77
CA VAL A 82 4.94 17.99 -14.75
C VAL A 82 6.04 18.43 -13.77
N PRO A 83 7.02 19.26 -14.19
CA PRO A 83 8.16 19.68 -13.36
C PRO A 83 7.79 20.47 -12.08
N PHE A 84 6.50 20.63 -11.78
CA PHE A 84 5.94 21.30 -10.62
C PHE A 84 5.20 20.37 -9.64
N VAL A 85 5.16 19.04 -9.88
CA VAL A 85 4.58 18.13 -8.89
C VAL A 85 5.52 18.01 -7.70
N GLY A 86 5.17 18.70 -6.62
CA GLY A 86 5.94 18.69 -5.39
C GLY A 86 6.05 17.29 -4.78
N GLY A 87 7.09 17.06 -3.98
CA GLY A 87 7.33 15.77 -3.29
C GLY A 87 6.13 15.29 -2.47
N PHE A 88 5.29 16.20 -1.97
CA PHE A 88 4.05 15.86 -1.28
C PHE A 88 3.04 15.10 -2.15
N ALA A 89 2.92 15.45 -3.43
CA ALA A 89 2.02 14.76 -4.35
C ALA A 89 2.59 13.39 -4.75
N VAL A 90 3.91 13.26 -4.85
CA VAL A 90 4.57 11.94 -5.00
C VAL A 90 4.30 11.08 -3.76
N ALA A 91 4.50 11.64 -2.57
CA ALA A 91 4.30 10.98 -1.29
C ALA A 91 2.86 10.49 -1.10
N SER A 92 1.87 11.36 -1.35
CA SER A 92 0.45 10.99 -1.25
C SER A 92 0.07 9.92 -2.28
N SER A 93 0.60 10.01 -3.50
CA SER A 93 0.35 9.02 -4.55
C SER A 93 0.94 7.65 -4.20
N LEU A 94 2.19 7.61 -3.70
CA LEU A 94 2.85 6.39 -3.26
C LEU A 94 2.18 5.78 -2.02
N PHE A 95 1.73 6.61 -1.07
CA PHE A 95 0.95 6.17 0.07
C PHE A 95 -0.35 5.50 -0.38
N ALA A 96 -1.15 6.22 -1.17
CA ALA A 96 -2.45 5.75 -1.63
C ALA A 96 -2.34 4.47 -2.46
N LEU A 97 -1.36 4.39 -3.35
CA LEU A 97 -1.07 3.17 -4.11
C LEU A 97 -0.75 2.00 -3.18
N THR A 98 0.15 2.21 -2.21
CA THR A 98 0.57 1.17 -1.28
C THR A 98 -0.60 0.69 -0.43
N TRP A 99 -1.44 1.62 0.07
CA TRP A 99 -2.66 1.27 0.80
C TRP A 99 -3.60 0.40 -0.04
N ARG A 100 -3.96 0.86 -1.24
CA ARG A 100 -4.92 0.19 -2.12
C ARG A 100 -4.45 -1.20 -2.54
N VAL A 101 -3.17 -1.35 -2.91
CA VAL A 101 -2.58 -2.67 -3.20
C VAL A 101 -2.59 -3.56 -1.96
N GLY A 102 -2.24 -3.02 -0.80
CA GLY A 102 -2.24 -3.78 0.46
C GLY A 102 -3.62 -4.31 0.82
N LYS A 103 -4.65 -3.47 0.70
CA LYS A 103 -6.06 -3.81 0.98
C LYS A 103 -6.58 -4.88 0.03
N ALA A 104 -6.36 -4.72 -1.28
CA ALA A 104 -6.70 -5.72 -2.29
C ALA A 104 -5.96 -7.05 -2.04
N THR A 105 -4.67 -6.99 -1.72
CA THR A 105 -3.87 -8.20 -1.43
C THR A 105 -4.36 -8.92 -0.17
N HIS A 106 -4.67 -8.16 0.89
CA HIS A 106 -5.21 -8.71 2.12
C HIS A 106 -6.54 -9.44 1.86
N LEU A 107 -7.49 -8.81 1.17
CA LEU A 107 -8.79 -9.42 0.86
C LEU A 107 -8.67 -10.60 -0.11
N TYR A 108 -7.74 -10.54 -1.07
CA TYR A 108 -7.44 -11.68 -1.93
C TYR A 108 -7.03 -12.91 -1.11
N TYR A 109 -6.12 -12.76 -0.15
CA TYR A 109 -5.73 -13.89 0.70
C TYR A 109 -6.81 -14.26 1.72
N ALA A 110 -7.52 -13.30 2.31
CA ALA A 110 -8.60 -13.53 3.26
C ALA A 110 -9.76 -14.32 2.65
N SER A 111 -10.06 -14.10 1.37
CA SER A 111 -11.06 -14.87 0.60
C SER A 111 -10.59 -16.27 0.19
N GLY A 112 -9.40 -16.70 0.60
CA GLY A 112 -8.82 -17.96 0.14
C GLY A 112 -8.46 -17.94 -1.36
N ARG A 113 -8.08 -16.76 -1.89
CA ARG A 113 -7.69 -16.51 -3.29
C ARG A 113 -8.82 -16.69 -4.31
N GLN A 114 -10.05 -16.48 -3.88
CA GLN A 114 -11.25 -16.65 -4.73
C GLN A 114 -11.65 -15.37 -5.46
N MET A 115 -11.17 -14.20 -5.01
CA MET A 115 -11.51 -12.93 -5.65
C MET A 115 -10.94 -12.87 -7.08
N ASN A 116 -11.80 -12.51 -8.02
CA ASN A 116 -11.45 -12.30 -9.41
C ASN A 116 -10.94 -10.85 -9.66
N ALA A 117 -10.48 -10.59 -10.88
CA ALA A 117 -9.88 -9.30 -11.23
C ALA A 117 -10.84 -8.11 -11.09
N ALA A 118 -12.14 -8.29 -11.35
CA ALA A 118 -13.13 -7.22 -11.22
C ALA A 118 -13.37 -6.86 -9.75
N GLU A 119 -13.50 -7.87 -8.89
CA GLU A 119 -13.66 -7.68 -7.45
C GLU A 119 -12.42 -7.03 -6.81
N LEU A 120 -11.22 -7.45 -7.22
CA LEU A 120 -9.97 -6.83 -6.76
C LEU A 120 -9.83 -5.39 -7.25
N LYS A 121 -10.26 -5.10 -8.48
CA LYS A 121 -10.30 -3.74 -9.01
C LYS A 121 -11.28 -2.87 -8.22
N GLU A 122 -12.44 -3.39 -7.87
CA GLU A 122 -13.44 -2.69 -7.06
C GLU A 122 -12.88 -2.36 -5.66
N VAL A 123 -12.23 -3.32 -5.00
CA VAL A 123 -11.53 -3.07 -3.73
C VAL A 123 -10.46 -2.00 -3.90
N PHE A 124 -9.64 -2.12 -4.95
CA PHE A 124 -8.59 -1.15 -5.23
C PHE A 124 -9.16 0.25 -5.42
N ASP A 125 -10.22 0.43 -6.20
CA ASP A 125 -10.83 1.73 -6.47
C ASP A 125 -11.56 2.31 -5.25
N SER A 126 -12.33 1.49 -4.52
CA SER A 126 -13.06 1.91 -3.31
C SER A 126 -12.16 2.24 -2.12
N SER A 127 -10.91 1.78 -2.10
CA SER A 127 -9.96 2.06 -1.01
C SER A 127 -9.21 3.39 -1.17
N GLN A 128 -9.42 4.14 -2.26
CA GLN A 128 -8.80 5.45 -2.48
C GLN A 128 -9.17 6.50 -1.40
N PRO A 129 -10.45 6.74 -1.06
CA PRO A 129 -10.82 7.75 -0.04
C PRO A 129 -10.26 7.39 1.35
N GLU A 130 -10.30 6.12 1.73
CA GLU A 130 -9.69 5.63 2.97
C GLU A 130 -8.18 5.88 2.99
N GLY A 131 -7.47 5.57 1.89
CA GLY A 131 -6.05 5.85 1.75
C GLY A 131 -5.71 7.34 1.84
N ALA A 132 -6.58 8.23 1.33
CA ALA A 132 -6.40 9.66 1.45
C ALA A 132 -6.56 10.14 2.90
N ALA A 133 -7.61 9.70 3.60
CA ALA A 133 -7.83 10.03 5.00
C ALA A 133 -6.68 9.53 5.90
N LEU A 134 -6.19 8.31 5.63
CA LEU A 134 -5.04 7.76 6.36
C LEU A 134 -3.75 8.51 6.05
N PHE A 135 -3.55 9.00 4.82
CA PHE A 135 -2.39 9.84 4.51
C PHE A 135 -2.42 11.12 5.34
N GLU A 136 -3.56 11.83 5.35
CA GLU A 136 -3.76 13.06 6.11
C GLU A 136 -3.51 12.85 7.61
N ALA A 137 -4.08 11.79 8.18
CA ALA A 137 -3.90 11.41 9.58
C ALA A 137 -2.44 11.07 9.94
N ASN A 138 -1.62 10.71 8.95
CA ASN A 138 -0.22 10.30 9.13
C ASN A 138 0.78 11.32 8.59
N ILE A 139 0.35 12.53 8.17
CA ILE A 139 1.25 13.58 7.68
C ILE A 139 2.37 13.85 8.71
N GLY A 140 2.05 13.85 10.00
CA GLY A 140 3.05 14.04 11.06
C GLY A 140 4.17 12.98 11.04
N ALA A 141 3.82 11.71 10.84
CA ALA A 141 4.80 10.61 10.75
C ALA A 141 5.57 10.60 9.40
N ILE A 142 4.95 11.12 8.34
CA ILE A 142 5.53 11.18 6.99
C ILE A 142 6.49 12.38 6.85
N ALA A 143 6.14 13.53 7.44
CA ALA A 143 6.90 14.78 7.33
C ALA A 143 7.97 14.96 8.41
N SER A 144 7.93 14.18 9.50
CA SER A 144 8.93 14.25 10.58
C SER A 144 10.14 13.36 10.28
N PRO A 145 11.37 13.77 10.66
CA PRO A 145 12.51 12.87 10.71
C PRO A 145 12.18 11.66 11.61
N PRO A 146 12.72 10.45 11.33
CA PRO A 146 12.29 9.23 12.00
C PRO A 146 12.43 9.33 13.52
N GLN A 147 11.29 9.46 14.21
CA GLN A 147 11.15 9.21 15.64
C GLN A 147 10.17 8.07 15.82
N VAL A 148 10.53 7.12 16.68
CA VAL A 148 9.72 5.95 17.03
C VAL A 148 8.55 6.44 17.88
N THR A 149 7.41 6.76 17.26
CA THR A 149 6.15 7.05 17.97
C THR A 149 5.18 5.89 17.77
N GLU A 150 4.63 5.38 18.88
CA GLU A 150 3.50 4.45 18.84
C GLU A 150 2.31 5.16 18.17
N ASN A 151 1.90 4.63 17.03
CA ASN A 151 0.85 5.21 16.22
C ASN A 151 -0.51 4.61 16.64
N PRO A 152 -1.43 5.38 17.25
CA PRO A 152 -2.73 4.87 17.68
C PRO A 152 -3.64 4.40 16.53
N ILE A 153 -3.37 4.80 15.29
CA ILE A 153 -4.05 4.27 14.10
C ILE A 153 -3.52 2.88 13.74
N LYS A 154 -2.25 2.60 14.03
CA LYS A 154 -1.67 1.27 13.81
C LYS A 154 -2.34 0.23 14.69
N SER A 155 -2.62 0.53 15.97
CA SER A 155 -3.35 -0.38 16.84
C SER A 155 -4.78 -0.63 16.35
N LEU A 156 -5.51 0.43 15.95
CA LEU A 156 -6.85 0.30 15.36
C LEU A 156 -6.87 -0.51 14.07
N THR A 157 -5.87 -0.31 13.20
CA THR A 157 -5.75 -1.07 11.95
C THR A 157 -5.44 -2.54 12.23
N ASP A 158 -4.59 -2.83 13.20
CA ASP A 158 -4.27 -4.20 13.61
C ASP A 158 -5.50 -4.86 14.27
N ASP A 159 -6.32 -4.12 15.02
CA ASP A 159 -7.59 -4.61 15.56
C ASP A 159 -8.62 -4.93 14.47
N LEU A 160 -8.75 -4.10 13.42
CA LEU A 160 -9.63 -4.39 12.29
C LEU A 160 -9.16 -5.64 11.53
N ILE A 161 -7.86 -5.74 11.25
CA ILE A 161 -7.26 -6.87 10.52
C ILE A 161 -7.42 -8.18 11.30
N ASN A 162 -7.35 -8.14 12.63
CA ASN A 162 -7.53 -9.31 13.48
C ASN A 162 -9.01 -9.62 13.77
N GLY A 163 -9.94 -8.81 13.28
CA GLY A 163 -11.38 -8.98 13.51
C GLY A 163 -11.84 -8.60 14.91
N ASN A 164 -11.03 -7.86 15.67
CA ASN A 164 -11.35 -7.38 17.02
C ASN A 164 -12.36 -6.22 16.99
N ILE A 165 -12.40 -5.46 15.90
CA ILE A 165 -13.36 -4.37 15.67
C ILE A 165 -14.01 -4.51 14.29
N SER A 166 -15.24 -4.04 14.16
CA SER A 166 -15.93 -3.99 12.87
C SER A 166 -15.47 -2.78 12.04
N GLN A 167 -15.77 -2.80 10.74
CA GLN A 167 -15.42 -1.70 9.84
C GLN A 167 -16.15 -0.39 10.21
N GLU A 168 -17.41 -0.48 10.65
CA GLU A 168 -18.16 0.69 11.18
C GLU A 168 -17.52 1.23 12.47
N GLU A 169 -17.02 0.35 13.33
CA GLU A 169 -16.38 0.73 14.59
C GLU A 169 -15.00 1.37 14.34
N PHE A 170 -14.27 0.88 13.34
CA PHE A 170 -13.03 1.48 12.87
C PHE A 170 -13.29 2.89 12.32
N GLU A 171 -14.29 3.07 11.44
CA GLU A 171 -14.64 4.37 10.87
C GLU A 171 -15.04 5.39 11.93
N LYS A 172 -15.80 4.96 12.95
CA LYS A 172 -16.16 5.81 14.08
C LYS A 172 -14.95 6.23 14.91
N LYS A 173 -14.06 5.28 15.25
CA LYS A 173 -12.86 5.56 16.06
C LYS A 173 -11.84 6.42 15.31
N ILE A 174 -11.75 6.27 13.98
CA ILE A 174 -10.97 7.16 13.13
C ILE A 174 -11.53 8.58 13.20
N LYS A 175 -12.86 8.73 13.11
CA LYS A 175 -13.51 10.04 13.21
C LYS A 175 -13.27 10.73 14.56
N ASP A 176 -13.38 9.99 15.67
CA ASP A 176 -13.14 10.52 17.03
C ASP A 176 -11.67 10.95 17.27
N ILE A 177 -10.72 10.42 16.50
CA ILE A 177 -9.30 10.83 16.57
C ILE A 177 -9.02 12.09 15.73
N LEU A 178 -9.88 12.35 14.74
CA LEU A 178 -9.71 13.42 13.76
C LEU A 178 -10.53 14.69 14.08
N ASP A 179 -11.53 14.59 14.96
CA ASP A 179 -12.28 15.72 15.56
C ASP A 179 -11.49 16.35 16.73
#